data_AF-A0A318Y6H0-F1
#
_entry.id   AF-A0A318Y6H0-F1
#
_cell.length_a   1.000
_cell.length_b   1.000
_cell.length_c   1.000
_cell.angle_alpha   90.00
_cell.angle_beta   90.00
_cell.angle_gamma   90.00
#
_symmetry.space_group_name_H-M   'P 1'
#
loop_
_entity.id
_entity.type
_entity.pdbx_description
1 polymer ?
#
loop_
_entity_poly.entity_id
_entity_poly.type
_entity_poly.pdbx_seq_one_letter_code
_entity_poly.pdbx_strand_id
1 'polypeptide(L)'
;MAPPSAPCLITGIDYDATFVKKLDENAQGLIGCLGLENTSVLWDWYLKEGDTHDLIEEYISYRSARFGDTEKIIKDEDLKVKESDIAHVSEDHHLRRIYMGADCPTLSTPRVAPKLLATLATLWHACELIRLRPDIFQSSRISIEPHTLDPYDLLHAWKALAYFHRMVSRKRVPKRP
;
A
#
# COMPACT_ATOMS: atom_id res chain seq x y z
N MET A 1 10.92 -7.29 24.13
CA MET A 1 11.81 -7.91 23.13
C MET A 1 11.21 -7.62 21.77
N ALA A 2 11.90 -6.88 20.90
CA ALA A 2 11.46 -6.74 19.52
C ALA A 2 11.57 -8.11 18.83
N PRO A 3 10.60 -8.51 17.99
CA PRO A 3 10.72 -9.76 17.25
C PRO A 3 11.94 -9.70 16.32
N PRO A 4 12.62 -10.83 16.07
CA PRO A 4 13.75 -10.87 15.14
C PRO A 4 13.25 -10.45 13.75
N SER A 5 13.77 -9.33 13.25
CA SER A 5 13.56 -8.90 11.88
C SER A 5 14.17 -9.95 10.95
N ALA A 6 13.35 -10.71 10.24
CA ALA A 6 13.83 -11.52 9.13
C ALA A 6 14.47 -10.57 8.10
N PRO A 7 15.71 -10.81 7.66
CA PRO A 7 16.33 -9.97 6.65
C PRO A 7 15.51 -10.08 5.36
N CYS A 8 15.10 -8.93 4.82
CA CYS A 8 14.56 -8.86 3.46
C CYS A 8 15.63 -9.41 2.51
N LEU A 9 15.30 -10.44 1.72
CA LEU A 9 16.25 -11.26 0.94
C LEU A 9 16.90 -10.54 -0.25
N ILE A 10 16.97 -9.21 -0.25
CA ILE A 10 17.63 -8.44 -1.30
C ILE A 10 19.14 -8.41 -1.02
N THR A 11 19.87 -9.34 -1.62
CA THR A 11 21.34 -9.37 -1.55
C THR A 11 21.94 -8.03 -1.99
N GLY A 12 22.70 -7.39 -1.10
CA GLY A 12 23.46 -6.17 -1.39
C GLY A 12 22.75 -4.84 -1.14
N ILE A 13 21.53 -4.85 -0.57
CA ILE A 13 20.84 -3.63 -0.11
C ILE A 13 20.65 -3.70 1.40
N ASP A 14 21.22 -2.72 2.12
CA ASP A 14 20.90 -2.54 3.54
C ASP A 14 19.44 -2.08 3.66
N TYR A 15 18.58 -3.00 4.11
CA TYR A 15 17.16 -2.74 4.33
C TYR A 15 16.96 -1.92 5.61
N ASP A 16 17.27 -0.62 5.53
CA ASP A 16 17.18 0.31 6.65
C ASP A 16 15.98 1.26 6.56
N ALA A 17 15.76 2.05 7.60
CA ALA A 17 14.67 3.03 7.64
C ALA A 17 14.79 4.11 6.55
N THR A 18 15.99 4.42 6.08
CA THR A 18 16.24 5.41 5.02
C THR A 18 15.80 4.87 3.67
N PHE A 19 16.11 3.61 3.40
CA PHE A 19 15.70 2.87 2.21
C PHE A 19 14.18 2.77 2.14
N VAL A 20 13.53 2.29 3.22
CA VAL A 20 12.07 2.15 3.30
C VAL A 20 11.36 3.48 3.06
N LYS A 21 11.86 4.59 3.64
CA LYS A 21 11.28 5.93 3.46
C LYS A 21 11.25 6.37 2.00
N LYS A 22 12.21 5.95 1.19
CA LYS A 22 12.34 6.35 -0.23
C LYS A 22 11.90 5.26 -1.21
N LEU A 23 11.34 4.17 -0.71
CA LEU A 23 11.03 3.00 -1.56
C LEU A 23 10.00 3.33 -2.66
N ASP A 24 9.02 4.20 -2.36
CA ASP A 24 8.04 4.71 -3.33
C ASP A 24 8.63 5.71 -4.35
N GLU A 25 9.91 6.06 -4.22
CA GLU A 25 10.65 6.88 -5.17
C GLU A 25 11.66 6.08 -6.00
N ASN A 26 11.92 4.83 -5.61
CA ASN A 26 12.96 3.99 -6.17
C ASN A 26 12.38 2.72 -6.79
N ALA A 27 12.12 2.77 -8.10
CA ALA A 27 11.57 1.64 -8.85
C ALA A 27 12.45 0.37 -8.73
N GLN A 28 13.77 0.50 -8.73
CA GLN A 28 14.70 -0.64 -8.60
C GLN A 28 14.64 -1.27 -7.21
N GLY A 29 14.61 -0.45 -6.16
CA GLY A 29 14.43 -0.94 -4.80
C GLY A 29 13.09 -1.64 -4.62
N LEU A 30 12.03 -1.10 -5.20
CA LEU A 30 10.68 -1.64 -5.10
C LEU A 30 10.56 -3.00 -5.81
N ILE A 31 11.07 -3.15 -7.05
CA ILE A 31 11.05 -4.45 -7.73
C ILE A 31 11.89 -5.49 -6.98
N GLY A 32 13.00 -5.08 -6.35
CA GLY A 32 13.80 -5.98 -5.52
C GLY A 32 13.03 -6.47 -4.30
N CYS A 33 12.30 -5.60 -3.61
CA CYS A 33 11.45 -5.97 -2.47
C CYS A 33 10.32 -6.92 -2.88
N LEU A 34 9.73 -6.69 -4.05
CA LEU A 34 8.62 -7.49 -4.58
C LEU A 34 9.09 -8.77 -5.31
N GLY A 35 10.41 -9.03 -5.39
CA GLY A 35 10.94 -10.18 -6.11
C GLY A 35 10.63 -10.18 -7.62
N LEU A 36 10.41 -9.01 -8.23
CA LEU A 36 10.09 -8.88 -9.65
C LEU A 36 11.36 -8.89 -10.49
N GLU A 37 11.29 -9.49 -11.67
CA GLU A 37 12.42 -9.61 -12.60
C GLU A 37 12.94 -8.24 -13.07
N ASN A 38 12.03 -7.31 -13.36
CA ASN A 38 12.36 -5.99 -13.87
C ASN A 38 11.20 -5.00 -13.65
N THR A 39 11.43 -3.73 -14.00
CA THR A 39 10.44 -2.67 -13.86
C THR A 39 9.28 -2.76 -14.84
N SER A 40 9.39 -3.48 -15.96
CA SER A 40 8.25 -3.65 -16.87
C SER A 40 7.17 -4.53 -16.27
N VAL A 41 7.54 -5.57 -15.50
CA VAL A 41 6.56 -6.39 -14.77
C VAL A 41 5.77 -5.56 -13.75
N LEU A 42 6.43 -4.60 -13.08
CA LEU A 42 5.73 -3.66 -12.19
C LEU A 42 4.79 -2.74 -12.99
N TRP A 43 5.27 -2.16 -14.09
CA TRP A 43 4.44 -1.28 -14.92
C TRP A 43 3.27 -1.99 -15.60
N ASP A 44 3.40 -3.29 -15.90
CA ASP A 44 2.32 -4.11 -16.41
C ASP A 44 1.10 -4.11 -15.48
N TRP A 45 1.29 -3.99 -14.16
CA TRP A 45 0.18 -3.91 -13.20
C TRP A 45 -0.69 -2.69 -13.43
N TYR A 46 -0.11 -1.61 -13.95
CA TYR A 46 -0.80 -0.35 -14.19
C TYR A 46 -1.12 -0.11 -15.67
N LEU A 47 -0.37 -0.69 -16.61
CA LEU A 47 -0.56 -0.44 -18.04
C LEU A 47 -1.50 -1.45 -18.70
N LYS A 48 -1.61 -2.67 -18.18
CA LYS A 48 -2.49 -3.72 -18.70
C LYS A 48 -3.81 -3.71 -17.94
N GLU A 49 -4.91 -3.61 -18.66
CA GLU A 49 -6.26 -3.64 -18.10
C GLU A 49 -6.54 -4.96 -17.37
N GLY A 50 -7.24 -4.88 -16.24
CA GLY A 50 -7.56 -6.00 -15.35
C GLY A 50 -7.62 -5.56 -13.88
N ASP A 51 -7.98 -6.48 -12.99
CA ASP A 51 -8.30 -6.17 -11.59
C ASP A 51 -7.19 -5.39 -10.85
N THR A 52 -5.91 -5.69 -11.11
CA THR A 52 -4.79 -4.95 -10.49
C THR A 52 -4.69 -3.52 -11.01
N HIS A 53 -4.94 -3.29 -12.30
CA HIS A 53 -4.97 -1.95 -12.88
C HIS A 53 -6.14 -1.15 -12.30
N ASP A 54 -7.32 -1.75 -12.27
CA ASP A 54 -8.55 -1.12 -11.76
C ASP A 54 -8.38 -0.71 -10.29
N LEU A 55 -7.80 -1.57 -9.45
CA LEU A 55 -7.50 -1.24 -8.05
C LEU A 55 -6.49 -0.08 -7.91
N ILE A 56 -5.46 -0.03 -8.76
CA ILE A 56 -4.46 1.05 -8.72
C ILE A 56 -5.09 2.37 -9.15
N GLU A 57 -5.88 2.37 -10.23
CA GLU A 57 -6.65 3.55 -10.67
C GLU A 57 -7.65 4.01 -9.60
N GLU A 58 -8.36 3.08 -8.97
CA GLU A 58 -9.24 3.38 -7.84
C GLU A 58 -8.47 4.07 -6.71
N TYR A 59 -7.35 3.49 -6.26
CA TYR A 59 -6.51 4.08 -5.22
C TYR A 59 -6.05 5.50 -5.59
N ILE A 60 -5.61 5.72 -6.83
CA ILE A 60 -5.13 7.02 -7.32
C ILE A 60 -6.26 8.04 -7.34
N SER A 61 -7.42 7.64 -7.87
CA SER A 61 -8.63 8.47 -7.91
C SER A 61 -9.07 8.84 -6.49
N TYR A 62 -9.14 7.85 -5.61
CA TYR A 62 -9.51 7.99 -4.21
C TYR A 62 -8.56 8.95 -3.47
N ARG A 63 -7.25 8.78 -3.62
CA ARG A 63 -6.22 9.70 -3.10
C ARG A 63 -6.39 11.13 -3.62
N SER A 64 -6.61 11.27 -4.93
CA SER A 64 -6.74 12.58 -5.59
C SER A 64 -8.02 13.31 -5.16
N ALA A 65 -9.08 12.55 -4.89
CA ALA A 65 -10.34 13.02 -4.30
C ALA A 65 -10.29 13.15 -2.76
N ARG A 66 -9.08 13.19 -2.16
CA ARG A 66 -8.88 13.33 -0.71
C ARG A 66 -9.57 12.24 0.13
N PHE A 67 -9.50 11.00 -0.33
CA PHE A 67 -10.11 9.82 0.27
C PHE A 67 -11.65 9.85 0.27
N GLY A 68 -12.22 10.24 -0.88
CA GLY A 68 -13.67 10.18 -1.13
C GLY A 68 -14.50 11.22 -0.38
N ASP A 69 -13.88 12.25 0.20
CA ASP A 69 -14.58 13.28 0.96
C ASP A 69 -14.32 14.68 0.38
N THR A 70 -15.26 15.14 -0.44
CA THR A 70 -15.30 16.51 -0.97
C THR A 70 -16.06 17.47 -0.05
N GLU A 71 -16.76 16.99 0.98
CA GLU A 71 -17.73 17.80 1.74
C GLU A 71 -17.30 18.08 3.18
N LYS A 72 -16.48 17.23 3.82
CA LYS A 72 -15.89 17.52 5.13
C LYS A 72 -14.44 17.95 4.96
N ILE A 73 -14.08 19.06 5.61
CA ILE A 73 -12.72 19.63 5.59
C ILE A 73 -11.77 18.66 6.33
N ILE A 74 -11.20 17.68 5.61
CA ILE A 74 -10.02 16.96 6.07
C ILE A 74 -8.83 17.89 5.91
N LYS A 75 -8.10 18.12 7.00
CA LYS A 75 -6.92 18.97 6.96
C LYS A 75 -5.85 18.31 6.09
N ASP A 76 -5.08 19.12 5.35
CA ASP A 76 -4.04 18.61 4.46
C ASP A 76 -2.96 17.77 5.19
N GLU A 77 -2.76 18.01 6.48
CA GLU A 77 -1.87 17.21 7.34
C GLU A 77 -2.37 15.78 7.59
N ASP A 78 -3.70 15.60 7.66
CA ASP A 78 -4.39 14.33 7.89
C ASP A 78 -4.50 13.50 6.60
N LEU A 79 -4.24 14.11 5.43
CA LEU A 79 -4.16 13.41 4.14
C LEU A 79 -2.84 12.66 3.94
N LYS A 80 -1.85 12.89 4.81
CA LYS A 80 -0.52 12.29 4.72
C LYS A 80 -0.50 10.96 5.45
N VAL A 81 -0.13 9.90 4.73
CA VAL A 81 0.16 8.59 5.31
C VAL A 81 1.62 8.55 5.73
N LYS A 82 1.89 8.32 7.03
CA LYS A 82 3.24 8.25 7.59
C LYS A 82 3.58 6.81 7.98
N GLU A 83 4.86 6.44 7.90
CA GLU A 83 5.34 5.13 8.33
C GLU A 83 5.00 4.82 9.79
N SER A 84 5.08 5.82 10.67
CA SER A 84 4.71 5.69 12.09
C SER A 84 3.24 5.33 12.27
N ASP A 85 2.38 5.89 11.42
CA ASP A 85 0.93 5.66 11.48
C ASP A 85 0.62 4.25 10.97
N ILE A 86 1.31 3.79 9.93
CA ILE A 86 1.21 2.42 9.40
C ILE A 86 1.64 1.39 10.46
N ALA A 87 2.77 1.63 11.14
CA ALA A 87 3.23 0.75 12.22
C ALA A 87 2.20 0.71 13.36
N HIS A 88 1.76 1.88 13.84
CA HIS A 88 0.77 1.97 14.92
C HIS A 88 -0.57 1.30 14.57
N VAL A 89 -1.10 1.55 13.37
CA VAL A 89 -2.40 1.02 12.92
C VAL A 89 -2.32 -0.48 12.64
N SER A 90 -1.19 -1.00 12.16
CA SER A 90 -1.05 -2.43 11.87
C SER A 90 -0.97 -3.31 13.13
N GLU A 91 -0.47 -2.74 14.24
CA GLU A 91 -0.41 -3.39 15.55
C GLU A 91 -1.75 -3.35 16.33
N ASP A 92 -2.67 -2.44 15.98
CA ASP A 92 -3.98 -2.35 16.64
C ASP A 92 -4.99 -3.35 16.05
N HIS A 93 -5.38 -4.35 16.85
CA HIS A 93 -6.34 -5.38 16.44
C HIS A 93 -7.72 -4.85 16.01
N HIS A 94 -8.21 -3.75 16.58
CA HIS A 94 -9.50 -3.16 16.19
C HIS A 94 -9.39 -2.46 14.85
N LEU A 95 -8.33 -1.68 14.64
CA LEU A 95 -8.09 -0.99 13.38
C LEU A 95 -7.76 -1.97 12.25
N ARG A 96 -7.09 -3.08 12.58
CA ARG A 96 -6.86 -4.19 11.65
C ARG A 96 -8.13 -4.78 11.07
N ARG A 97 -9.19 -4.92 11.88
CA ARG A 97 -10.50 -5.38 11.38
C ARG A 97 -11.14 -4.40 10.39
N ILE A 98 -10.82 -3.10 10.49
CA ILE A 98 -11.36 -2.08 9.60
C ILE A 98 -10.70 -2.20 8.23
N TYR A 99 -9.36 -2.14 8.15
CA TYR A 99 -8.68 -2.16 6.86
C TYR A 99 -8.62 -3.56 6.21
N MET A 100 -8.84 -4.64 6.97
CA MET A 100 -9.04 -5.99 6.40
C MET A 100 -10.50 -6.29 6.04
N GLY A 101 -11.42 -5.35 6.29
CA GLY A 101 -12.85 -5.49 5.99
C GLY A 101 -13.14 -5.55 4.49
N ALA A 102 -14.39 -5.88 4.16
CA ALA A 102 -14.85 -6.01 2.77
C ALA A 102 -14.91 -4.66 2.03
N ASP A 103 -15.23 -3.58 2.75
CA ASP A 103 -15.43 -2.26 2.17
C ASP A 103 -14.29 -1.31 2.55
N CYS A 104 -13.92 -0.43 1.61
CA CYS A 104 -12.95 0.64 1.86
C CYS A 104 -13.47 1.58 2.97
N PRO A 105 -12.68 1.86 4.01
CA PRO A 105 -13.13 2.66 5.13
C PRO A 105 -13.40 4.11 4.73
N THR A 106 -14.49 4.65 5.27
CA THR A 106 -14.95 6.04 5.09
C THR A 106 -15.13 6.73 6.45
N LEU A 107 -15.40 8.04 6.49
CA LEU A 107 -15.75 8.72 7.74
C LEU A 107 -17.08 8.25 8.37
N SER A 108 -17.92 7.56 7.60
CA SER A 108 -19.12 6.91 8.12
C SER A 108 -18.82 5.54 8.74
N THR A 109 -17.62 5.01 8.54
CA THR A 109 -17.21 3.73 9.13
C THR A 109 -17.01 3.90 10.64
N PRO A 110 -17.61 3.02 11.47
CA PRO A 110 -17.48 3.14 12.92
C PRO A 110 -16.02 3.21 13.38
N ARG A 111 -15.71 4.16 14.27
CA ARG A 111 -14.38 4.39 14.87
C ARG A 111 -13.30 4.94 13.93
N VAL A 112 -13.64 5.30 12.69
CA VAL A 112 -12.72 5.99 11.78
C VAL A 112 -12.74 7.49 12.08
N ALA A 113 -11.65 7.99 12.66
CA ALA A 113 -11.42 9.41 12.84
C ALA A 113 -10.79 10.03 11.56
N PRO A 114 -11.01 11.33 11.26
CA PRO A 114 -10.41 11.99 10.09
C PRO A 114 -8.91 11.78 9.96
N LYS A 115 -8.17 11.91 11.06
CA LYS A 115 -6.72 11.68 11.13
C LYS A 115 -6.26 10.25 10.79
N LEU A 116 -7.15 9.27 10.84
CA LEU A 116 -6.86 7.85 10.57
C LEU A 116 -7.34 7.41 9.20
N LEU A 117 -8.25 8.15 8.57
CA LEU A 117 -8.89 7.75 7.31
C LEU A 117 -7.86 7.47 6.22
N ALA A 118 -6.92 8.39 6.01
CA ALA A 118 -5.90 8.26 4.98
C ALA A 118 -5.08 6.96 5.14
N THR A 119 -4.64 6.68 6.37
CA THR A 119 -3.86 5.48 6.69
C THR A 119 -4.71 4.23 6.53
N LEU A 120 -5.93 4.19 7.08
CA LEU A 120 -6.81 3.03 7.01
C LEU A 120 -7.22 2.69 5.58
N ALA A 121 -7.62 3.68 4.77
CA ALA A 121 -7.98 3.47 3.38
C ALA A 121 -6.78 3.03 2.53
N THR A 122 -5.59 3.57 2.82
CA THR A 122 -4.36 3.13 2.15
C THR A 122 -4.00 1.68 2.49
N LEU A 123 -4.13 1.30 3.76
CA LEU A 123 -3.93 -0.09 4.19
C LEU A 123 -4.98 -1.04 3.62
N TRP A 124 -6.21 -0.58 3.45
CA TRP A 124 -7.27 -1.36 2.80
C TRP A 124 -6.90 -1.67 1.35
N HIS A 125 -6.53 -0.66 0.55
CA HIS A 125 -6.07 -0.88 -0.83
C HIS A 125 -4.81 -1.76 -0.89
N ALA A 126 -3.91 -1.62 0.09
CA ALA A 126 -2.73 -2.50 0.18
C ALA A 126 -3.14 -3.97 0.44
N CYS A 127 -4.15 -4.21 1.28
CA CYS A 127 -4.70 -5.55 1.50
C CYS A 127 -5.40 -6.09 0.25
N GLU A 128 -6.16 -5.27 -0.49
CA GLU A 128 -6.74 -5.68 -1.78
C GLU A 128 -5.66 -6.05 -2.80
N LEU A 129 -4.57 -5.26 -2.88
CA LEU A 129 -3.46 -5.55 -3.77
C LEU A 129 -2.79 -6.90 -3.42
N ILE A 130 -2.64 -7.18 -2.12
CA ILE A 130 -2.14 -8.48 -1.63
C ILE A 130 -3.10 -9.62 -2.03
N ARG A 131 -4.42 -9.41 -1.93
CA ARG A 131 -5.42 -10.42 -2.34
C ARG A 131 -5.38 -10.70 -3.85
N LEU A 132 -5.17 -9.68 -4.67
CA LEU A 132 -5.08 -9.82 -6.12
C LEU A 132 -3.76 -10.45 -6.57
N ARG A 133 -2.67 -10.26 -5.81
CA ARG A 133 -1.31 -10.70 -6.16
C ARG A 133 -0.69 -11.64 -5.12
N PRO A 134 -1.33 -12.77 -4.79
CA PRO A 134 -0.77 -13.74 -3.84
C PRO A 134 0.51 -14.40 -4.36
N ASP A 135 0.77 -14.34 -5.67
CA ASP A 135 2.01 -14.76 -6.31
C ASP A 135 3.21 -13.92 -5.85
N ILE A 136 2.98 -12.65 -5.53
CA ILE A 136 3.99 -11.68 -5.10
C ILE A 136 4.07 -11.60 -3.57
N PHE A 137 2.92 -11.48 -2.91
CA PHE A 137 2.82 -11.28 -1.46
C PHE A 137 2.59 -12.61 -0.73
N GLN A 138 3.55 -13.53 -0.87
CA GLN A 138 3.40 -14.93 -0.48
C GLN A 138 3.39 -15.18 1.04
N SER A 139 3.89 -14.22 1.82
CA SER A 139 3.95 -14.32 3.29
C SER A 139 2.58 -14.02 3.93
N SER A 140 1.71 -13.34 3.19
CA SER A 140 0.34 -13.00 3.58
C SER A 140 -0.67 -13.96 2.97
N ARG A 141 -1.67 -14.34 3.77
CA ARG A 141 -2.81 -15.15 3.36
C ARG A 141 -4.07 -14.46 3.82
N ILE A 142 -4.51 -13.48 3.05
CA ILE A 142 -5.71 -12.69 3.38
C ILE A 142 -6.99 -13.37 2.86
N SER A 143 -6.90 -14.16 1.79
CA SER A 143 -8.08 -14.79 1.17
C SER A 143 -8.46 -16.17 1.74
N ILE A 144 -7.63 -16.75 2.62
CA ILE A 144 -7.80 -18.10 3.18
C ILE A 144 -7.69 -18.02 4.69
N GLU A 145 -8.61 -18.66 5.42
CA GLU A 145 -8.50 -18.78 6.88
C GLU A 145 -7.46 -19.84 7.29
N PRO A 146 -6.67 -19.60 8.35
CA PRO A 146 -6.63 -18.38 9.16
C PRO A 146 -5.93 -17.23 8.43
N HIS A 147 -6.51 -16.03 8.51
CA HIS A 147 -5.93 -14.85 7.87
C HIS A 147 -4.56 -14.51 8.46
N THR A 148 -3.52 -14.52 7.62
CA THR A 148 -2.20 -14.00 7.97
C THR A 148 -1.92 -12.76 7.14
N LEU A 149 -1.38 -11.73 7.79
CA LEU A 149 -0.91 -10.52 7.11
C LEU A 149 0.50 -10.27 7.61
N ASP A 150 1.46 -10.39 6.70
CA ASP A 150 2.85 -10.11 6.98
C ASP A 150 3.09 -8.58 6.92
N PRO A 151 3.79 -8.01 7.91
CA PRO A 151 4.02 -6.57 7.95
C PRO A 151 4.92 -6.07 6.81
N TYR A 152 5.82 -6.89 6.26
CA TYR A 152 6.65 -6.50 5.11
C TYR A 152 5.82 -6.52 3.82
N ASP A 153 4.99 -7.54 3.60
CA ASP A 153 4.06 -7.56 2.46
C ASP A 153 3.15 -6.33 2.47
N LEU A 154 2.59 -5.99 3.64
CA LEU A 154 1.75 -4.80 3.82
C LEU A 154 2.51 -3.51 3.51
N LEU A 155 3.74 -3.39 4.01
CA LEU A 155 4.62 -2.25 3.76
C LEU A 155 4.95 -2.13 2.26
N HIS A 156 5.32 -3.22 1.59
CA HIS A 156 5.69 -3.22 0.18
C HIS A 156 4.49 -2.94 -0.72
N ALA A 157 3.31 -3.50 -0.41
CA ALA A 157 2.07 -3.22 -1.11
C ALA A 157 1.70 -1.73 -1.01
N TRP A 158 1.77 -1.15 0.19
CA TRP A 158 1.59 0.29 0.37
C TRP A 158 2.60 1.11 -0.44
N LYS A 159 3.90 0.78 -0.38
CA LYS A 159 4.94 1.50 -1.12
C LYS A 159 4.76 1.38 -2.64
N ALA A 160 4.25 0.26 -3.14
CA ALA A 160 3.89 0.10 -4.55
C ALA A 160 2.73 1.01 -4.97
N LEU A 161 1.65 1.06 -4.19
CA LEU A 161 0.53 1.99 -4.43
C LEU A 161 0.98 3.45 -4.39
N ALA A 162 1.80 3.81 -3.39
CA ALA A 162 2.37 5.16 -3.27
C ALA A 162 3.26 5.51 -4.47
N TYR A 163 4.04 4.55 -4.98
CA TYR A 163 4.84 4.71 -6.20
C TYR A 163 3.97 5.05 -7.41
N PHE A 164 2.90 4.28 -7.68
CA PHE A 164 2.02 4.57 -8.82
C PHE A 164 1.34 5.92 -8.71
N HIS A 165 0.76 6.23 -7.54
CA HIS A 165 0.18 7.55 -7.28
C HIS A 165 1.20 8.67 -7.56
N ARG A 166 2.43 8.56 -7.04
CA ARG A 166 3.49 9.54 -7.29
C ARG A 166 3.80 9.68 -8.78
N MET A 167 3.93 8.58 -9.51
CA MET A 167 4.28 8.60 -10.93
C MET A 167 3.17 9.21 -11.79
N VAL A 168 1.91 8.89 -11.50
CA VAL A 168 0.73 9.44 -12.19
C VAL A 168 0.56 10.93 -11.87
N SER A 169 0.61 11.32 -10.59
CA SER A 169 0.53 12.75 -10.20
C SER A 169 1.64 13.59 -10.83
N ARG A 170 2.81 13.00 -11.13
CA ARG A 170 3.95 13.65 -11.77
C ARG A 170 3.96 13.52 -13.30
N LYS A 171 2.97 12.88 -13.91
CA LYS A 171 2.90 12.59 -15.35
C LYS A 171 4.14 11.85 -15.87
N ARG A 172 4.67 10.93 -15.06
CA ARG A 172 5.87 10.10 -15.37
C ARG A 172 5.51 8.66 -15.75
N VAL A 173 4.29 8.43 -16.23
CA VAL A 173 3.87 7.12 -16.72
C VAL A 173 4.62 6.81 -18.04
N PRO A 174 5.25 5.63 -18.17
CA PRO A 174 5.84 5.19 -19.44
C PRO A 174 4.79 5.17 -20.55
N LYS A 175 5.19 5.46 -21.79
CA LYS A 175 4.28 5.31 -22.92
C LYS A 175 3.97 3.82 -23.10
N ARG A 176 2.68 3.48 -23.34
CA ARG A 176 2.31 2.13 -23.78
C ARG A 176 3.09 1.82 -25.07
N PRO A 177 3.76 0.65 -25.17
CA PRO A 177 4.45 0.24 -26.38
C PRO A 177 3.49 0.14 -27.57
#